data_AF-A0A5J4ZZ42-F1
#
_entry.id   AF-A0A5J4ZZ42-F1
#
_cell.length_a   1.000
_cell.length_b   1.000
_cell.length_c   1.000
_cell.angle_alpha   90.00
_cell.angle_beta   90.00
_cell.angle_gamma   90.00
#
_symmetry.space_group_name_H-M   'P 1'
#
loop_
_entity.id
_entity.type
_entity.pdbx_description
1 polymer ?
#
loop_
_entity_poly.entity_id
_entity_poly.type
_entity_poly.pdbx_seq_one_letter_code
_entity_poly.pdbx_strand_id
1 'polypeptide(L)'
;MGSVFSYLLTHSNLGTSSSTEPSLGDLPEGCVASILVHLGPQEICRLALLNRAFRGASSADFVWESKLPSNYDSVIERLFDEFPSNFSKKDIYARLSRPNSFDGGTKKVWLDKSTGRVCLSISSKGLAITGIDDRRYWNHIPTEESRFCTVAYLQQIWWFEVDGEVEFPFPAGSL
;
A
#
# COMPACT_ATOMS: atom_id res chain seq x y z
N MET A 1 -41.07 4.04 21.54
CA MET A 1 -42.29 3.76 20.76
C MET A 1 -42.80 5.10 20.24
N GLY A 2 -42.27 5.57 19.11
CA GLY A 2 -42.50 6.92 18.60
C GLY A 2 -43.00 6.88 17.16
N SER A 3 -44.13 7.54 16.97
CA SER A 3 -44.77 8.03 15.73
C SER A 3 -44.91 7.11 14.52
N VAL A 4 -46.13 6.63 14.35
CA VAL A 4 -46.71 5.98 13.17
C VAL A 4 -47.25 7.07 12.21
N PHE A 5 -46.81 6.97 10.95
CA PHE A 5 -47.49 7.24 9.67
C PHE A 5 -48.31 8.53 9.47
N SER A 6 -47.91 9.33 8.47
CA SER A 6 -48.53 9.33 7.13
C SER A 6 -48.36 10.70 6.45
N TYR A 7 -47.67 10.75 5.31
CA TYR A 7 -47.87 11.82 4.33
C TYR A 7 -48.02 11.17 2.95
N LEU A 8 -49.30 11.00 2.62
CA LEU A 8 -49.97 11.03 1.32
C LEU A 8 -49.07 10.94 0.06
N LEU A 9 -49.16 9.78 -0.60
CA LEU A 9 -48.95 9.63 -2.03
C LEU A 9 -50.00 10.45 -2.80
N THR A 10 -49.62 11.61 -3.32
CA THR A 10 -50.37 12.25 -4.40
C THR A 10 -49.78 11.81 -5.74
N HIS A 11 -50.45 10.83 -6.35
CA HIS A 11 -50.36 10.56 -7.78
C HIS A 11 -50.79 11.83 -8.54
N SER A 12 -49.84 12.46 -9.24
CA SER A 12 -50.16 13.37 -10.33
C SER A 12 -49.27 12.99 -11.52
N ASN A 13 -49.91 12.31 -12.48
CA ASN A 13 -49.37 12.09 -13.81
C ASN A 13 -49.45 13.43 -14.54
N LEU A 14 -48.32 14.12 -14.66
CA LEU A 14 -48.16 15.20 -15.62
C LEU A 14 -46.86 14.94 -16.37
N GLY A 15 -46.99 14.68 -17.68
CA GLY A 15 -45.89 14.39 -18.57
C GLY A 15 -44.81 15.46 -18.46
N THR A 16 -43.74 15.12 -17.75
CA THR A 16 -42.48 15.83 -17.75
C THR A 16 -41.51 14.83 -18.35
N SER A 17 -40.89 15.16 -19.47
CA SER A 17 -39.66 14.48 -19.88
C SER A 17 -38.68 14.69 -18.73
N SER A 18 -38.61 13.74 -17.80
CA SER A 18 -37.62 13.74 -16.74
C SER A 18 -36.28 13.64 -17.45
N SER A 19 -35.65 14.78 -17.70
CA SER A 19 -34.23 14.82 -17.99
C SER A 19 -33.58 14.21 -16.75
N THR A 20 -33.24 12.93 -16.85
CA THR A 20 -32.44 12.25 -15.84
C THR A 20 -31.20 13.10 -15.69
N GLU A 21 -31.05 13.78 -14.55
CA GLU A 21 -29.85 14.56 -14.31
C GLU A 21 -28.65 13.63 -14.47
N PRO A 22 -27.62 14.03 -15.24
CA PRO A 22 -26.46 13.18 -15.45
C PRO A 22 -25.84 12.88 -14.08
N SER A 23 -25.79 11.59 -13.75
CA SER A 23 -25.21 11.12 -12.50
C SER A 23 -23.74 10.81 -12.71
N LEU A 24 -22.99 10.77 -11.60
CA LEU A 24 -21.59 10.38 -11.62
C LEU A 24 -21.37 8.93 -12.15
N GLY A 25 -22.44 8.11 -12.15
CA GLY A 25 -22.43 6.76 -12.72
C GLY A 25 -22.55 6.70 -14.25
N ASP A 26 -22.94 7.82 -14.90
CA ASP A 26 -23.13 7.90 -16.35
C ASP A 26 -21.83 8.30 -17.09
N LEU A 27 -20.76 8.63 -16.36
CA LEU A 27 -19.45 8.95 -16.94
C LEU A 27 -18.80 7.70 -17.56
N PRO A 28 -18.22 7.80 -18.76
CA PRO A 28 -17.40 6.73 -19.33
C PRO A 28 -16.22 6.38 -18.41
N GLU A 29 -15.88 5.09 -18.32
CA GLU A 29 -14.81 4.59 -17.45
C GLU A 29 -13.46 5.27 -17.75
N GLY A 30 -13.17 5.58 -19.02
CA GLY A 30 -11.95 6.29 -19.40
C GLY A 30 -11.85 7.71 -18.81
N CYS A 31 -12.97 8.44 -18.73
CA CYS A 31 -13.01 9.76 -18.10
C CYS A 31 -12.77 9.66 -16.59
N VAL A 32 -13.42 8.68 -15.95
CA VAL A 32 -13.24 8.43 -14.51
C VAL A 32 -11.80 8.02 -14.22
N ALA A 33 -11.22 7.12 -15.02
CA ALA A 33 -9.85 6.66 -14.85
C ALA A 33 -8.83 7.79 -14.98
N SER A 34 -9.06 8.75 -15.90
CA SER A 34 -8.24 9.95 -16.03
C SER A 34 -8.23 10.81 -14.75
N ILE A 35 -9.37 10.88 -14.04
CA ILE A 35 -9.45 11.54 -12.73
C ILE A 35 -8.72 10.73 -11.66
N LEU A 36 -8.92 9.40 -11.63
CA LEU A 36 -8.33 8.51 -10.63
C LEU A 36 -6.79 8.53 -10.64
N VAL A 37 -6.16 8.74 -11.79
CA VAL A 37 -4.69 8.93 -11.90
C VAL A 37 -4.16 10.01 -10.97
N HIS A 38 -4.95 11.03 -10.65
CA HIS A 38 -4.52 12.14 -9.79
C HIS A 38 -4.79 11.92 -8.30
N LEU A 39 -5.40 10.79 -7.93
CA LEU A 39 -5.80 10.50 -6.55
C LEU A 39 -4.83 9.56 -5.83
N GLY A 40 -4.88 9.54 -4.50
CA GLY A 40 -4.14 8.58 -3.69
C GLY A 40 -4.67 7.15 -3.87
N PRO A 41 -3.83 6.12 -3.74
CA PRO A 41 -4.26 4.71 -3.83
C PRO A 41 -5.42 4.35 -2.90
N GLN A 42 -5.44 4.91 -1.68
CA GLN A 42 -6.55 4.70 -0.74
C GLN A 42 -7.85 5.34 -1.21
N GLU A 43 -7.79 6.51 -1.82
CA GLU A 43 -8.96 7.21 -2.37
C GLU A 43 -9.53 6.46 -3.56
N ILE A 44 -8.66 5.99 -4.47
CA ILE A 44 -9.03 5.13 -5.59
C ILE A 44 -9.82 3.91 -5.10
N CYS A 45 -9.31 3.21 -4.08
CA CYS A 45 -9.98 2.06 -3.50
C CYS A 45 -11.35 2.40 -2.88
N ARG A 46 -11.50 3.56 -2.23
CA ARG A 46 -12.78 4.01 -1.67
C ARG A 46 -13.78 4.35 -2.77
N LEU A 47 -13.34 5.07 -3.81
CA LEU A 47 -14.20 5.48 -4.92
C LEU A 47 -14.66 4.29 -5.76
N ALA A 48 -13.83 3.25 -5.89
CA ALA A 48 -14.18 1.99 -6.56
C ALA A 48 -15.44 1.31 -5.97
N LEU A 49 -15.81 1.63 -4.73
CA LEU A 49 -16.98 1.07 -4.06
C LEU A 49 -18.29 1.82 -4.39
N LEU A 50 -18.21 3.02 -4.98
CA LEU A 50 -19.37 3.89 -5.16
C LEU A 50 -20.31 3.43 -6.29
N ASN A 51 -19.77 3.07 -7.44
CA ASN A 51 -20.57 2.62 -8.60
C ASN A 51 -19.73 1.77 -9.58
N ARG A 52 -20.38 1.23 -10.61
CA ARG A 52 -19.75 0.37 -11.61
C ARG A 52 -18.67 1.08 -12.43
N ALA A 53 -18.90 2.34 -12.84
CA ALA A 53 -17.94 3.10 -13.62
C ALA A 53 -16.63 3.34 -12.85
N PHE A 54 -16.72 3.72 -11.57
CA PHE A 54 -15.54 3.87 -10.70
C PHE A 54 -14.87 2.53 -10.41
N ARG A 55 -15.64 1.45 -10.25
CA ARG A 55 -15.08 0.12 -10.05
C ARG A 55 -14.26 -0.32 -11.27
N GLY A 56 -14.81 -0.20 -12.47
CA GLY A 56 -14.13 -0.52 -13.73
C GLY A 56 -12.88 0.34 -13.92
N ALA A 57 -13.05 1.66 -13.83
CA ALA A 57 -11.95 2.63 -13.94
C ALA A 57 -10.81 2.39 -12.94
N SER A 58 -11.13 2.02 -11.70
CA SER A 58 -10.13 1.73 -10.65
C SER A 58 -9.30 0.47 -10.91
N SER A 59 -9.60 -0.30 -11.94
CA SER A 59 -8.85 -1.50 -12.32
C SER A 59 -7.98 -1.28 -13.55
N ALA A 60 -7.98 -0.09 -14.14
CA ALA A 60 -7.14 0.23 -15.29
C ALA A 60 -5.65 0.27 -14.93
N ASP A 61 -4.81 -0.37 -15.74
CA ASP A 61 -3.38 -0.52 -15.45
C ASP A 61 -2.63 0.82 -15.36
N PHE A 62 -2.91 1.76 -16.27
CA PHE A 62 -2.25 3.07 -16.27
C PHE A 62 -2.52 3.88 -14.99
N VAL A 63 -3.66 3.65 -14.32
CA VAL A 63 -3.97 4.26 -13.02
C VAL A 63 -2.98 3.79 -11.98
N TRP A 64 -2.72 2.48 -11.90
CA TRP A 64 -1.82 1.90 -10.90
C TRP A 64 -0.34 2.02 -11.28
N GLU A 65 -0.04 2.04 -12.57
CA GLU A 65 1.30 2.35 -13.07
C GLU A 65 1.76 3.74 -12.59
N SER A 66 0.87 4.73 -12.59
CA SER A 66 1.17 6.06 -12.02
C SER A 66 1.43 6.07 -10.51
N LYS A 67 1.09 4.99 -9.80
CA LYS A 67 1.29 4.82 -8.35
C LYS A 67 2.49 3.95 -8.01
N LEU A 68 3.06 3.26 -8.99
CA LEU A 68 4.24 2.44 -8.81
C LEU A 68 5.51 3.30 -8.92
N PRO A 69 6.58 2.97 -8.18
CA PRO A 69 7.89 3.56 -8.41
C PRO A 69 8.35 3.32 -9.86
N SER A 70 9.04 4.26 -10.48
CA SER A 70 9.48 4.12 -11.89
C SER A 70 10.39 2.91 -12.14
N ASN A 71 11.06 2.40 -11.10
CA ASN A 71 11.93 1.24 -11.14
C ASN A 71 11.29 0.00 -10.49
N TYR A 72 9.96 -0.11 -10.48
CA TYR A 72 9.26 -1.22 -9.83
C TYR A 72 9.67 -2.59 -10.39
N ASP A 73 10.08 -2.68 -11.67
CA ASP A 73 10.58 -3.92 -12.27
C ASP A 73 11.85 -4.42 -11.57
N SER A 74 12.83 -3.55 -11.35
CA SER A 74 14.05 -3.89 -10.58
C SER A 74 13.76 -4.23 -9.12
N VAL A 75 12.74 -3.59 -8.54
CA VAL A 75 12.26 -3.92 -7.19
C VAL A 75 11.67 -5.33 -7.16
N ILE A 76 10.90 -5.73 -8.18
CA ILE A 76 10.34 -7.08 -8.30
C ILE A 76 11.47 -8.11 -8.43
N GLU A 77 12.41 -7.90 -9.35
CA GLU A 77 13.56 -8.78 -9.56
C GLU A 77 14.40 -8.97 -8.29
N ARG A 78 14.57 -7.91 -7.49
CA ARG A 78 15.32 -7.98 -6.23
C ARG A 78 14.62 -8.81 -5.15
N LEU A 79 13.29 -8.92 -5.20
CA LEU A 79 12.46 -9.49 -4.14
C LEU A 79 11.92 -10.88 -4.45
N PHE A 80 11.77 -11.22 -5.72
CA PHE A 80 11.10 -12.44 -6.15
C PHE A 80 11.91 -13.12 -7.25
N ASP A 81 12.29 -14.37 -7.02
CA ASP A 81 12.99 -15.20 -8.03
C ASP A 81 12.04 -15.55 -9.19
N GLU A 82 10.77 -15.81 -8.88
CA GLU A 82 9.70 -16.03 -9.85
C GLU A 82 8.54 -15.08 -9.55
N PHE A 83 8.21 -14.20 -10.50
CA PHE A 83 7.08 -13.29 -10.37
C PHE A 83 6.04 -13.57 -11.47
N PRO A 84 4.75 -13.72 -11.13
CA PRO A 84 3.72 -14.05 -12.12
C PRO A 84 3.61 -12.97 -13.20
N SER A 85 3.74 -13.38 -14.47
CA SER A 85 3.64 -12.47 -15.62
C SER A 85 2.22 -11.98 -15.91
N ASN A 86 1.21 -12.59 -15.28
CA ASN A 86 -0.21 -12.29 -15.50
C ASN A 86 -0.79 -11.29 -14.49
N PHE A 87 0.03 -10.66 -13.65
CA PHE A 87 -0.44 -9.66 -12.69
C PHE A 87 -0.74 -8.31 -13.36
N SER A 88 -1.89 -7.74 -13.02
CA SER A 88 -2.19 -6.35 -13.34
C SER A 88 -1.27 -5.40 -12.55
N LYS A 89 -1.15 -4.14 -12.97
CA LYS A 89 -0.40 -3.12 -12.22
C LYS A 89 -0.99 -2.92 -10.81
N LYS A 90 -2.29 -3.10 -10.67
CA LYS A 90 -2.99 -3.10 -9.37
C LYS A 90 -2.53 -4.24 -8.47
N ASP A 91 -2.40 -5.45 -9.02
CA ASP A 91 -1.95 -6.63 -8.27
C ASP A 91 -0.47 -6.49 -7.86
N ILE A 92 0.36 -5.95 -8.75
CA ILE A 92 1.76 -5.59 -8.45
C ILE A 92 1.81 -4.62 -7.28
N TYR A 93 1.07 -3.51 -7.37
CA TYR A 93 1.01 -2.52 -6.29
C TYR A 93 0.56 -3.15 -4.96
N ALA A 94 -0.50 -3.97 -5.00
CA ALA A 94 -1.01 -4.66 -3.83
C ALA A 94 0.00 -5.65 -3.23
N ARG A 95 0.78 -6.35 -4.07
CA ARG A 95 1.82 -7.29 -3.65
C ARG A 95 3.01 -6.57 -3.02
N LEU A 96 3.46 -5.47 -3.63
CA LEU A 96 4.58 -4.65 -3.13
C LEU A 96 4.19 -3.84 -1.89
N SER A 97 2.90 -3.52 -1.69
CA SER A 97 2.40 -2.85 -0.48
C SER A 97 2.38 -3.74 0.78
N ARG A 98 2.62 -5.05 0.62
CA ARG A 98 2.80 -5.98 1.76
C ARG A 98 4.28 -6.02 2.14
N PRO A 99 4.64 -6.25 3.42
CA PRO A 99 6.03 -6.47 3.81
C PRO A 99 6.65 -7.65 3.05
N ASN A 100 7.71 -7.39 2.28
CA ASN A 100 8.47 -8.37 1.53
C ASN A 100 9.86 -8.52 2.13
N SER A 101 10.18 -9.72 2.60
CA SER A 101 11.50 -10.04 3.16
C SER A 101 12.53 -10.22 2.07
N PHE A 102 13.75 -9.75 2.29
CA PHE A 102 14.92 -10.04 1.48
C PHE A 102 16.16 -10.17 2.38
N ASP A 103 17.30 -10.50 1.78
CA ASP A 103 18.60 -10.58 2.49
C ASP A 103 18.55 -11.52 3.71
N GLY A 104 18.20 -12.78 3.46
CA GLY A 104 18.04 -13.79 4.51
C GLY A 104 16.89 -13.52 5.49
N GLY A 105 15.99 -12.59 5.17
CA GLY A 105 14.87 -12.19 6.04
C GLY A 105 15.23 -11.15 7.09
N THR A 106 16.46 -10.62 7.06
CA THR A 106 16.91 -9.58 7.99
C THR A 106 16.44 -8.19 7.60
N LYS A 107 16.00 -8.01 6.35
CA LYS A 107 15.48 -6.76 5.79
C LYS A 107 14.09 -6.99 5.21
N LYS A 108 13.21 -5.99 5.34
CA LYS A 108 11.85 -6.00 4.78
C LYS A 108 11.57 -4.71 4.06
N VAL A 109 11.00 -4.79 2.85
CA VAL A 109 10.61 -3.63 2.04
C VAL A 109 9.12 -3.70 1.69
N TRP A 110 8.47 -2.55 1.57
CA TRP A 110 7.08 -2.45 1.09
C TRP A 110 6.82 -1.07 0.49
N LEU A 111 5.73 -0.91 -0.25
CA LEU A 111 5.21 0.40 -0.63
C LEU A 111 4.28 0.94 0.46
N ASP A 112 4.49 2.20 0.86
CA ASP A 112 3.53 2.90 1.69
C ASP A 112 2.19 3.01 0.96
N LYS A 113 1.11 2.52 1.58
CA LYS A 113 -0.19 2.39 0.92
C LYS A 113 -0.82 3.73 0.54
N SER A 114 -0.39 4.83 1.15
CA SER A 114 -0.94 6.16 0.91
C SER A 114 -0.17 6.94 -0.15
N THR A 115 1.16 6.80 -0.15
CA THR A 115 2.06 7.60 -0.99
C THR A 115 2.67 6.81 -2.16
N GLY A 116 2.61 5.47 -2.15
CA GLY A 116 3.27 4.62 -3.13
C GLY A 116 4.80 4.61 -3.01
N ARG A 117 5.36 5.26 -1.98
CA ARG A 117 6.81 5.34 -1.77
C ARG A 117 7.36 4.05 -1.20
N VAL A 118 8.58 3.71 -1.59
CA VAL A 118 9.31 2.55 -1.05
C VAL A 118 9.71 2.81 0.39
N CYS A 119 9.40 1.88 1.28
CA CYS A 119 9.77 1.88 2.68
C CYS A 119 10.59 0.64 3.01
N LEU A 120 11.60 0.78 3.86
CA LEU A 120 12.50 -0.29 4.30
C LEU A 120 12.49 -0.40 5.83
N SER A 121 12.67 -1.62 6.34
CA SER A 121 12.99 -1.91 7.73
C SER A 121 14.10 -2.94 7.79
N ILE A 122 15.02 -2.77 8.73
CA ILE A 122 16.17 -3.66 8.95
C ILE A 122 16.08 -4.17 10.39
N SER A 123 16.24 -5.48 10.57
CA SER A 123 16.29 -6.11 11.89
C SER A 123 17.65 -5.91 12.55
N SER A 124 17.72 -6.04 13.87
CA SER A 124 19.00 -6.04 14.59
C SER A 124 19.98 -7.13 14.11
N LYS A 125 19.46 -8.22 13.52
CA LYS A 125 20.28 -9.29 12.93
C LYS A 125 20.89 -8.93 11.58
N GLY A 126 20.38 -7.89 10.92
CA GLY A 126 20.91 -7.37 9.67
C GLY A 126 21.83 -6.16 9.85
N LEU A 127 22.23 -5.87 11.09
CA LEU A 127 23.10 -4.77 11.49
C LEU A 127 24.32 -5.32 12.22
N ALA A 128 25.44 -4.63 12.09
CA ALA A 128 26.60 -4.86 12.95
C ALA A 128 26.43 -4.02 14.21
N ILE A 129 26.22 -4.68 15.36
CA ILE A 129 25.99 -4.02 16.64
C ILE A 129 27.09 -4.49 17.61
N THR A 130 27.70 -3.55 18.35
CA THR A 130 28.78 -3.85 19.29
C THR A 130 28.42 -4.98 20.26
N GLY A 131 29.13 -6.10 20.14
CA GLY A 131 29.00 -7.24 21.04
C GLY A 131 27.62 -7.89 21.06
N ILE A 132 26.82 -7.78 20.00
CA ILE A 132 25.42 -8.26 19.94
C ILE A 132 25.23 -9.72 20.33
N ASP A 133 26.26 -10.55 20.12
CA ASP A 133 26.26 -11.97 20.48
C ASP A 133 26.63 -12.23 21.96
N ASP A 134 27.08 -11.22 22.70
CA ASP A 134 27.44 -11.35 24.10
C ASP A 134 26.20 -11.28 25.00
N ARG A 135 25.75 -12.46 25.42
CA ARG A 135 24.59 -12.65 26.31
C ARG A 135 24.73 -12.00 27.69
N ARG A 136 25.92 -11.53 28.07
CA ARG A 136 26.10 -10.75 29.31
C ARG A 136 25.49 -9.36 29.20
N TYR A 137 25.44 -8.80 27.99
CA TYR A 137 24.94 -7.45 27.74
C TYR A 137 23.64 -7.45 26.95
N TRP A 138 23.45 -8.43 26.07
CA TRP A 138 22.32 -8.48 25.14
C TRP A 138 21.38 -9.66 25.40
N ASN A 139 20.08 -9.40 25.32
CA ASN A 139 19.04 -10.41 25.29
C ASN A 139 18.27 -10.31 23.98
N HIS A 140 18.00 -11.44 23.33
CA HIS A 140 17.08 -11.51 22.21
C HIS A 140 15.71 -11.95 22.71
N ILE A 141 14.74 -11.04 22.65
CA ILE A 141 13.40 -11.27 23.19
C ILE A 141 12.46 -11.54 22.01
N PRO A 142 11.81 -12.71 21.94
CA PRO A 142 10.73 -12.95 20.98
C PRO A 142 9.56 -12.02 21.27
N THR A 143 9.03 -11.36 20.23
CA THR A 143 7.87 -10.47 20.37
C THR A 143 7.17 -10.28 19.04
N GLU A 144 5.85 -10.33 19.03
CA GLU A 144 5.02 -10.05 17.85
C GLU A 144 4.91 -8.55 17.56
N GLU A 145 5.34 -7.68 18.48
CA GLU A 145 5.37 -6.23 18.31
C GLU A 145 6.46 -5.79 17.31
N SER A 146 7.47 -6.65 17.09
CA SER A 146 8.49 -6.45 16.07
C SER A 146 8.06 -7.08 14.74
N ARG A 147 8.31 -6.36 13.64
CA ARG A 147 8.10 -6.90 12.29
C ARG A 147 8.96 -8.13 11.98
N PHE A 148 9.97 -8.41 12.81
CA PHE A 148 10.89 -9.55 12.68
C PHE A 148 10.70 -10.60 13.78
N CYS A 149 9.62 -10.51 14.56
CA CYS A 149 9.27 -11.43 15.65
C CYS A 149 10.30 -11.49 16.79
N THR A 150 11.28 -10.59 16.81
CA THR A 150 12.32 -10.51 17.84
C THR A 150 12.87 -9.09 17.96
N VAL A 151 13.32 -8.73 19.15
CA VAL A 151 14.04 -7.50 19.46
C VAL A 151 15.35 -7.81 20.19
N ALA A 152 16.37 -6.99 19.96
CA ALA A 152 17.60 -7.00 20.76
C ALA A 152 17.46 -6.00 21.90
N TYR A 153 17.58 -6.48 23.13
CA TYR A 153 17.48 -5.68 24.35
C TYR A 153 18.87 -5.58 25.00
N LEU A 154 19.35 -4.35 25.17
CA LEU A 154 20.61 -4.04 25.83
C LEU A 154 20.37 -3.81 27.33
N GLN A 155 21.06 -4.55 28.18
CA GLN A 155 20.98 -4.37 29.64
C GLN A 155 21.80 -3.15 30.09
N GLN A 156 23.12 -3.18 29.83
CA GLN A 156 24.04 -2.11 30.19
C GLN A 156 25.32 -2.25 29.37
N ILE A 157 25.85 -1.13 28.84
CA ILE A 157 27.18 -1.07 28.21
C ILE A 157 27.74 0.35 28.34
N TRP A 158 29.06 0.47 28.28
CA TRP A 158 29.78 1.75 28.46
C TRP A 158 29.89 2.55 27.15
N TRP A 159 29.89 1.86 26.01
CA TRP A 159 29.83 2.42 24.66
C TRP A 159 29.23 1.37 23.73
N PHE A 160 28.52 1.79 22.68
CA PHE A 160 28.16 0.90 21.59
C PHE A 160 27.99 1.69 20.30
N GLU A 161 28.13 0.98 19.19
CA GLU A 161 28.01 1.43 17.81
C GLU A 161 27.07 0.49 17.06
N VAL A 162 26.36 1.04 16.08
CA VAL A 162 25.43 0.31 15.22
C VAL A 162 25.70 0.73 13.79
N ASP A 163 26.20 -0.21 13.01
CA ASP A 163 26.47 -0.03 11.59
C ASP A 163 25.54 -0.90 10.76
N GLY A 164 25.27 -0.44 9.54
CA GLY A 164 24.43 -1.16 8.60
C GLY A 164 24.70 -0.72 7.17
N GLU A 165 24.52 -1.67 6.26
CA GLU A 165 24.62 -1.44 4.83
C GLU A 165 23.30 -1.84 4.15
N VAL A 166 22.90 -1.06 3.15
CA VAL A 166 21.70 -1.29 2.38
C VAL A 166 22.03 -1.17 0.90
N GLU A 167 21.99 -2.30 0.21
CA GLU A 167 22.00 -2.35 -1.24
C GLU A 167 20.61 -2.74 -1.75
N PHE A 168 19.88 -1.74 -2.24
CA PHE A 168 18.51 -1.91 -2.73
C PHE A 168 18.22 -0.89 -3.85
N PRO A 169 17.50 -1.27 -4.93
CA PRO A 169 17.17 -0.37 -6.03
C PRO A 169 16.08 0.62 -5.58
N PHE A 170 16.45 1.64 -4.81
CA PHE A 170 15.52 2.71 -4.48
C PHE A 170 15.26 3.59 -5.70
N PRO A 171 14.02 4.05 -5.92
CA PRO A 171 13.75 5.06 -6.93
C PRO A 171 14.56 6.32 -6.63
N ALA A 172 14.97 7.03 -7.68
CA ALA A 172 15.63 8.33 -7.52
C ALA A 172 14.73 9.27 -6.70
N GLY A 173 15.33 9.96 -5.73
CA GLY A 173 14.61 10.95 -4.94
C GLY A 173 14.10 12.07 -5.83
N SER A 174 12.83 12.46 -5.66
CA SER A 174 12.32 13.72 -6.19
C SER A 174 12.88 14.85 -5.32
N LEU A 175 13.79 15.66 -5.86
CA LEU A 175 14.27 16.91 -5.25
C LEU A 175 13.14 17.93 -5.12
#